data_AF-A0A4U2G968-F1
#
_entry.id   AF-A0A4U2G968-F1
#
_cell.length_a   1.000
_cell.length_b   1.000
_cell.length_c   1.000
_cell.angle_alpha   90.00
_cell.angle_beta   90.00
_cell.angle_gamma   90.00
#
_symmetry.space_group_name_H-M   'P 1'
#
loop_
_entity.id
_entity.type
_entity.pdbx_description
1 polymer ?
#
loop_
_entity_poly.entity_id
_entity_poly.type
_entity_poly.pdbx_seq_one_letter_code
_entity_poly.pdbx_strand_id
1 'polypeptide(L)' 'FLGDYNGYLQTDGYAAYDGLHHVTNVGCLAHARRKFMDAKKLQGKGKSGKADKALAKIQKLYGIESRLKGAPA' A
#
# COMPACT_ATOMS: atom_id res chain seq x y z
N PHE A 1 2.24 23.61 -2.43
CA PHE A 1 1.99 22.23 -2.89
C PHE A 1 0.85 21.58 -2.10
N LEU A 2 0.84 21.66 -0.76
CA LEU A 2 -0.27 21.12 0.07
C LEU A 2 -0.99 22.18 0.93
N GLY A 3 -0.61 23.46 0.82
CA GLY A 3 -1.18 24.54 1.63
C GLY A 3 -1.05 24.24 3.13
N ASP A 4 -2.15 24.43 3.85
CA ASP A 4 -2.26 24.15 5.30
C ASP A 4 -2.76 22.74 5.61
N TYR A 5 -2.70 21.80 4.65
CA TYR A 5 -3.14 20.43 4.88
C TYR A 5 -2.30 19.75 5.96
N ASN A 6 -2.97 19.33 7.03
CA ASN A 6 -2.40 18.57 8.13
C ASN A 6 -3.22 17.29 8.33
N GLY A 7 -2.60 16.14 8.11
CA GLY A 7 -3.29 14.86 8.14
C GLY A 7 -2.52 13.73 7.45
N TYR A 8 -3.23 12.67 7.08
CA TYR A 8 -2.66 11.50 6.41
C TYR A 8 -2.57 11.71 4.91
N LEU A 9 -1.35 11.75 4.38
CA LEU A 9 -1.13 11.87 2.94
C LEU A 9 -0.73 10.51 2.36
N GLN A 10 -1.62 9.93 1.54
CA GLN A 10 -1.30 8.68 0.85
C GLN A 10 -0.44 8.95 -0.40
N THR A 11 0.77 8.38 -0.42
CA THR A 11 1.73 8.56 -1.52
C THR A 11 2.19 7.23 -2.11
N ASP A 12 2.81 7.25 -3.29
CA ASP A 12 3.47 6.07 -3.87
C ASP A 12 4.82 5.74 -3.22
N GLY A 13 5.27 6.54 -2.24
CA GLY A 13 6.55 6.36 -1.54
C GLY A 13 7.74 7.00 -2.24
N TYR A 14 7.50 7.99 -3.09
CA TYR A 14 8.57 8.76 -3.72
C TYR A 14 9.31 9.63 -2.68
N ALA A 15 10.64 9.69 -2.77
CA ALA A 15 11.50 10.34 -1.78
C ALA A 15 11.22 11.84 -1.59
N ALA A 16 10.66 12.51 -2.61
CA ALA A 16 10.29 13.92 -2.50
C ALA A 16 9.23 14.20 -1.43
N TYR A 17 8.48 13.18 -0.98
CA TYR A 17 7.48 13.33 0.07
C TYR A 17 8.05 13.23 1.50
N ASP A 18 9.32 12.85 1.67
CA ASP A 18 9.95 12.69 2.99
C ASP A 18 10.16 14.04 3.70
N GLY A 19 10.36 15.11 2.93
CA GLY A 19 10.50 16.48 3.44
C GLY A 19 9.19 17.15 3.88
N LEU A 20 8.06 16.44 3.89
CA LEU A 20 6.77 16.97 4.30
C LEU A 20 6.58 16.81 5.81
N HIS A 21 6.98 17.82 6.59
CA HIS A 21 6.94 17.77 8.06
C HIS A 21 5.53 17.90 8.68
N HIS A 22 4.57 18.45 7.94
CA HIS A 22 3.22 18.72 8.44
C HIS A 22 2.19 17.62 8.10
N VAL A 23 2.62 16.51 7.49
CA VAL A 23 1.72 15.41 7.11
C VAL A 23 2.26 14.09 7.62
N THR A 24 1.37 13.19 7.97
CA THR A 24 1.72 11.79 8.20
C THR A 24 1.70 11.07 6.86
N ASN A 25 2.88 10.74 6.33
CA ASN A 25 2.98 10.01 5.07
C ASN A 25 2.46 8.56 5.26
N VAL A 26 1.53 8.13 4.42
CA VAL A 26 1.07 6.75 4.37
C VAL A 26 1.32 6.15 2.99
N GLY A 27 1.84 4.92 2.95
CA GLY A 27 2.19 4.26 1.70
C GLY A 27 0.98 3.67 0.99
N CYS A 28 0.90 3.87 -0.31
CA CYS A 28 -0.16 3.31 -1.13
C CYS A 28 0.00 1.78 -1.29
N LEU A 29 -0.98 1.02 -0.78
CA LEU A 29 -0.99 -0.45 -0.88
C LEU A 29 -1.06 -0.95 -2.33
N ALA A 30 -1.64 -0.19 -3.26
CA ALA A 30 -1.64 -0.54 -4.68
C ALA A 30 -0.22 -0.52 -5.27
N HIS A 31 0.59 0.49 -4.90
CA HIS A 31 2.00 0.59 -5.30
C HIS A 31 2.81 -0.55 -4.68
N ALA A 32 2.62 -0.82 -3.38
CA ALA A 32 3.27 -1.93 -2.69
C ALA A 32 2.94 -3.29 -3.35
N ARG A 33 1.66 -3.55 -3.66
CA ARG A 33 1.20 -4.78 -4.31
C ARG A 33 1.91 -5.03 -5.64
N ARG A 34 2.09 -4.00 -6.48
CA ARG A 34 2.80 -4.15 -7.77
C ARG A 34 4.25 -4.62 -7.57
N LYS A 35 4.97 -4.03 -6.61
CA LYS A 35 6.34 -4.44 -6.28
C LYS A 35 6.43 -5.88 -5.75
N PHE A 36 5.49 -6.29 -4.89
CA PHE A 36 5.42 -7.69 -4.43
C PHE A 36 5.03 -8.67 -5.54
N MET A 37 4.20 -8.25 -6.52
CA MET A 37 3.93 -9.06 -7.70
C MET A 37 5.17 -9.25 -8.57
N ASP A 38 5.98 -8.20 -8.78
CA ASP A 38 7.27 -8.34 -9.46
C ASP A 38 8.22 -9.28 -8.72
N ALA A 39 8.34 -9.13 -7.40
CA ALA A 39 9.12 -10.04 -6.57
C ALA A 39 8.63 -11.49 -6.69
N LYS A 40 7.31 -11.71 -6.75
CA LYS A 40 6.71 -13.04 -6.96
C LYS A 40 7.01 -13.61 -8.35
N LYS A 41 7.07 -12.79 -9.41
CA LYS A 41 7.46 -13.25 -10.75
C LYS A 41 8.90 -13.76 -10.79
N LEU A 42 9.80 -13.11 -10.03
CA LEU A 42 11.20 -13.52 -9.88
C LEU A 42 11.35 -14.76 -8.98
N GLN A 43 10.40 -14.97 -8.06
CA GLN A 43 10.32 -16.14 -7.21
C GLN A 43 9.86 -17.34 -8.06
N GLY A 44 10.81 -18.12 -8.58
CA GLY A 44 10.56 -19.20 -9.56
C GLY A 44 9.35 -20.10 -9.25
N LYS A 45 8.74 -20.64 -10.32
CA LYS A 45 7.46 -21.39 -10.29
C LYS A 45 7.44 -22.46 -9.18
N GLY A 46 6.32 -22.51 -8.44
CA GLY A 46 6.08 -23.51 -7.39
C GLY A 46 6.63 -23.17 -6.01
N LYS A 47 7.39 -22.07 -5.85
CA LYS A 47 7.90 -21.64 -4.55
C LYS A 47 6.97 -20.62 -3.91
N SER A 48 6.51 -20.89 -2.69
CA SER A 48 5.84 -19.91 -1.82
C SER A 48 6.88 -19.19 -0.96
N GLY A 49 6.73 -17.88 -0.80
CA GLY A 49 7.76 -17.03 -0.22
C GLY A 49 7.23 -15.77 0.43
N LYS A 50 8.14 -14.85 0.78
CA LYS A 50 7.79 -13.60 1.47
C LYS A 50 6.85 -12.74 0.63
N ALA A 51 7.00 -12.75 -0.70
CA ALA A 51 6.13 -12.02 -1.62
C ALA A 51 4.68 -12.53 -1.55
N ASP A 52 4.46 -13.85 -1.53
CA ASP A 52 3.12 -14.44 -1.39
C ASP A 52 2.48 -14.08 -0.06
N LYS A 53 3.23 -14.14 1.04
CA LYS A 53 2.75 -13.74 2.37
C LYS A 53 2.32 -12.27 2.40
N ALA A 54 3.09 -11.38 1.76
CA ALA A 54 2.75 -9.96 1.66
C ALA A 54 1.48 -9.75 0.81
N LEU A 55 1.41 -10.37 -0.37
CA LEU A 55 0.24 -10.29 -1.25
C LEU A 55 -1.03 -10.81 -0.58
N ALA A 56 -0.94 -11.91 0.18
CA ALA A 56 -2.07 -12.47 0.92
C ALA A 56 -2.57 -11.50 2.01
N LYS A 57 -1.67 -10.81 2.71
CA LYS A 57 -2.06 -9.78 3.70
C LYS A 57 -2.75 -8.58 3.03
N ILE A 58 -2.21 -8.09 1.93
CA ILE A 58 -2.82 -6.99 1.15
C ILE A 58 -4.22 -7.38 0.67
N GLN A 59 -4.37 -8.61 0.17
CA GLN A 59 -5.68 -9.12 -0.26
C GLN A 59 -6.70 -9.17 0.88
N LYS A 60 -6.29 -9.53 2.10
CA LYS A 60 -7.18 -9.51 3.28
C LYS A 60 -7.66 -8.09 3.58
N LEU A 61 -6.78 -7.09 3.50
CA LEU A 61 -7.15 -5.69 3.70
C LEU A 61 -8.17 -5.24 2.66
N TYR A 62 -7.93 -5.53 1.38
CA TYR A 62 -8.88 -5.21 0.30
C TYR A 62 -10.23 -5.92 0.49
N GLY A 63 -10.23 -7.13 1.04
CA GLY A 63 -11.45 -7.84 1.41
C GLY A 63 -12.24 -7.13 2.52
N ILE A 64 -11.55 -6.57 3.51
CA ILE A 64 -12.17 -5.76 4.57
C ILE A 64 -12.73 -4.46 3.99
N GLU A 65 -11.95 -3.72 3.21
CA GLU A 65 -12.38 -2.48 2.55
C GLU A 65 -13.61 -2.69 1.66
N SER A 66 -13.62 -3.78 0.88
CA SER A 66 -14.75 -4.15 0.03
C SER A 66 -16.02 -4.43 0.85
N ARG A 67 -15.89 -5.13 1.99
CA ARG A 67 -17.02 -5.43 2.90
C ARG A 67 -17.57 -4.18 3.59
N LEU A 68 -16.71 -3.21 3.89
CA LEU A 68 -17.09 -1.96 4.53
C LEU A 68 -17.60 -0.92 3.52
N LYS A 69 -17.43 -1.17 2.21
CA LYS A 69 -17.90 -0.27 1.17
C LYS A 69 -19.43 -0.15 1.22
N GLY A 70 -19.91 1.02 1.63
CA GLY A 70 -21.35 1.29 1.79
C GLY A 70 -21.90 0.96 3.19
N ALA A 71 -21.06 0.54 4.13
CA ALA A 71 -21.43 0.51 5.55
C ALA A 71 -21.58 1.95 6.08
N PRO A 72 -22.53 2.20 7.01
CA PRO A 72 -22.59 3.47 7.71
C PRO A 72 -21.29 3.72 8.49
N ALA A 73 -20.88 4.98 8.57
CA ALA A 73 -19.69 5.42 9.29
C ALA A 73 -19.83 5.27 10.80
#